data_AF-A0A951P9D8-F1
#
_entry.id   AF-A0A951P9D8-F1
#
_cell.length_a   1.000
_cell.length_b   1.000
_cell.length_c   1.000
_cell.angle_alpha   90.00
_cell.angle_beta   90.00
_cell.angle_gamma   90.00
#
_symmetry.space_group_name_H-M   'P 1'
#
loop_
_entity.id
_entity.type
_entity.pdbx_description
1 polymer ?
#
loop_
_entity_poly.entity_id
_entity_poly.type
_entity_poly.pdbx_seq_one_letter_code
_entity_poly.pdbx_strand_id
1 'polypeptide(L)' 'MVFHFTPKHCSWLNQIEIWFSILVRNLLRRANFTSKEQLKTRILEFIAYFNRTMAKPFKWTYQGKALKQ' A
#
# COMPACT_ATOMS: atom_id res chain seq x y z
N MET A 1 15.99 -2.42 -17.38
CA MET A 1 14.96 -2.56 -16.32
C MET A 1 14.83 -4.03 -15.99
N VAL A 2 14.94 -4.41 -14.71
CA VAL A 2 14.75 -5.80 -14.27
C VAL A 2 13.39 -5.87 -13.58
N PHE A 3 12.54 -6.79 -14.02
CA PHE A 3 11.23 -7.02 -13.41
C PHE A 3 11.35 -8.08 -12.32
N HIS A 4 10.84 -7.76 -11.13
CA HIS A 4 10.76 -8.69 -10.01
C HIS A 4 9.29 -9.05 -9.79
N PHE A 5 8.96 -10.33 -9.97
CA PHE A 5 7.61 -10.83 -9.75
C PHE A 5 7.55 -11.54 -8.40
N THR A 6 6.49 -11.28 -7.63
CA THR A 6 6.20 -12.10 -6.44
C THR A 6 5.79 -13.50 -6.89
N PRO A 7 6.14 -14.56 -6.14
CA PRO A 7 5.65 -15.90 -6.41
C PRO A 7 4.11 -15.95 -6.47
N LYS A 8 3.56 -16.93 -7.19
CA LYS A 8 2.11 -17.14 -7.21
C LYS A 8 1.58 -17.30 -5.79
N HIS A 9 0.44 -16.66 -5.51
CA HIS A 9 -0.21 -16.64 -4.18
C HIS A 9 0.62 -15.95 -3.06
N CYS A 10 1.67 -15.20 -3.41
CA CYS A 10 2.44 -14.41 -2.44
C CYS A 10 2.19 -12.90 -2.55
N SER A 11 0.94 -12.50 -2.79
CA SER A 11 0.58 -11.08 -2.91
C SER A 11 0.87 -10.31 -1.62
N TRP A 12 0.80 -10.98 -0.46
CA TRP A 12 1.19 -10.46 0.86
C TRP A 12 2.66 -10.01 0.97
N LEU A 13 3.55 -10.45 0.06
CA LEU A 13 4.93 -9.94 -0.03
C LEU A 13 5.01 -8.61 -0.76
N ASN A 14 3.96 -8.21 -1.47
CA ASN A 14 3.94 -6.98 -2.24
C ASN A 14 3.67 -5.78 -1.34
N GLN A 15 4.66 -4.90 -1.21
CA GLN A 15 4.58 -3.71 -0.35
C GLN A 15 3.44 -2.77 -0.74
N ILE A 16 2.99 -2.79 -2.00
CA ILE A 16 1.86 -1.96 -2.44
C ILE A 16 0.55 -2.33 -1.70
N GLU A 17 0.38 -3.59 -1.28
CA GLU A 17 -0.81 -4.01 -0.54
C GLU A 17 -0.85 -3.40 0.87
N ILE A 18 0.31 -3.26 1.50
CA ILE A 18 0.46 -2.57 2.78
C ILE A 18 0.08 -1.09 2.61
N TRP A 19 0.56 -0.46 1.54
CA TRP A 19 0.23 0.93 1.23
C TRP A 19 -1.28 1.12 0.98
N PHE A 20 -1.93 0.24 0.21
CA PHE A 20 -3.39 0.29 0.02
C PHE A 20 -4.16 0.14 1.32
N SER A 21 -3.69 -0.71 2.24
CA SER A 21 -4.30 -0.83 3.57
C SER A 21 -4.21 0.47 4.38
N ILE A 22 -3.12 1.25 4.22
CA ILE A 22 -2.97 2.57 4.83
C ILE A 22 -3.93 3.58 4.17
N LEU A 23 -4.03 3.59 2.84
CA LEU A 23 -4.97 4.44 2.09
C LEU A 23 -6.41 4.19 2.54
N VAL A 24 -6.83 2.92 2.63
CA VAL A 24 -8.17 2.56 3.07
C VAL A 24 -8.44 3.06 4.49
N ARG A 25 -7.52 2.84 5.43
CA ARG A 25 -7.73 3.21 6.84
C ARG A 25 -7.79 4.71 7.07
N ASN A 26 -6.98 5.49 6.35
CA ASN A 26 -6.84 6.93 6.56
C ASN A 26 -7.77 7.78 5.69
N LEU A 27 -8.01 7.36 4.44
CA LEU A 27 -8.80 8.14 3.50
C LEU A 27 -10.17 7.51 3.27
N LEU A 28 -10.25 6.23 2.89
CA LEU A 28 -11.47 5.69 2.30
C LEU A 28 -12.52 5.21 3.31
N ARG A 29 -12.11 4.64 4.46
CA ARG A 29 -13.00 3.94 5.40
C ARG A 29 -14.13 4.82 5.98
N ARG A 30 -13.94 6.13 6.06
CA ARG A 30 -14.93 7.09 6.60
C ARG A 30 -15.23 8.24 5.66
N ALA A 31 -14.71 8.20 4.43
CA ALA A 31 -14.95 9.28 3.49
C ALA A 31 -16.30 9.10 2.80
N ASN A 32 -16.99 10.23 2.63
CA ASN A 32 -18.13 10.35 1.75
C ASN A 32 -17.72 11.29 0.61
N PHE A 33 -17.82 10.82 -0.62
CA PHE A 33 -17.44 11.58 -1.81
C PHE A 33 -18.68 11.87 -2.64
N THR A 34 -18.84 13.13 -3.05
CA THR A 34 -19.96 13.58 -3.87
C THR A 34 -19.76 13.30 -5.36
N SER A 35 -18.52 12.99 -5.79
CA SER A 35 -18.21 12.64 -7.17
C SER A 35 -16.92 11.81 -7.30
N LYS A 36 -16.76 11.14 -8.45
CA LYS A 36 -15.52 10.41 -8.80
C LYS A 36 -14.31 11.34 -8.90
N GLU A 37 -14.50 12.56 -9.41
CA GLU A 37 -13.42 13.55 -9.49
C GLU A 37 -12.94 13.96 -8.09
N GLN A 38 -13.86 14.14 -7.15
CA GLN A 38 -13.48 14.43 -5.77
C GLN A 38 -12.66 13.30 -5.15
N LEU A 39 -13.08 12.03 -5.35
CA LEU A 39 -12.31 10.87 -4.91
C LEU A 39 -10.90 10.86 -5.51
N LYS A 40 -10.78 11.07 -6.82
CA LYS A 40 -9.49 11.10 -7.53
C LYS A 40 -8.57 12.17 -6.95
N THR A 41 -9.06 13.40 -6.82
CA THR A 41 -8.28 14.52 -6.26
C THR A 41 -7.79 14.19 -4.85
N ARG A 42 -8.67 13.65 -4.00
CA ARG A 42 -8.32 13.27 -2.62
C ARG A 42 -7.28 12.15 -2.55
N ILE A 43 -7.33 11.17 -3.45
CA ILE A 43 -6.30 10.13 -3.57
C ILE A 43 -4.94 10.74 -3.97
N LEU A 44 -4.93 11.64 -4.97
CA LEU A 44 -3.68 12.27 -5.42
C LEU A 44 -3.06 13.16 -4.33
N GLU A 45 -3.88 13.94 -3.62
CA GLU A 45 -3.45 14.72 -2.46
C GLU A 45 -2.86 13.82 -1.37
N PHE A 46 -3.52 12.69 -1.08
CA PHE A 46 -3.03 11.72 -0.11
C PHE A 46 -1.69 11.11 -0.53
N ILE A 47 -1.50 10.77 -1.81
CA ILE A 47 -0.23 10.27 -2.34
C ILE A 47 0.88 11.30 -2.14
N ALA A 48 0.63 12.56 -2.53
CA ALA A 48 1.60 13.64 -2.38
C ALA A 48 1.97 13.88 -0.91
N TYR A 49 0.98 13.87 -0.01
CA TYR A 49 1.19 13.97 1.43
C TYR A 49 2.00 12.78 1.97
N PHE A 50 1.59 11.55 1.66
CA PHE A 50 2.26 10.34 2.12
C PHE A 50 3.73 10.31 1.68
N ASN A 51 4.01 10.65 0.42
CA ASN A 51 5.37 10.70 -0.11
C ASN A 51 6.25 11.71 0.62
N ARG A 52 5.68 12.85 1.02
CA ARG A 52 6.42 13.90 1.74
C ARG A 52 6.67 13.59 3.21
N THR A 53 5.73 12.94 3.89
CA THR A 53 5.72 12.87 5.37
C THR A 53 5.85 11.47 5.94
N MET A 54 5.43 10.43 5.21
CA MET A 54 5.30 9.07 5.71
C MET A 54 6.11 8.04 4.93
N ALA A 55 6.63 8.38 3.75
CA ALA A 55 7.43 7.48 2.92
C ALA A 55 8.70 7.06 3.66
N LYS A 56 8.66 5.84 4.19
CA LYS A 56 9.76 5.17 4.87
C LYS A 56 9.76 3.72 4.42
N PRO A 57 10.93 3.07 4.30
CA PRO A 57 10.99 1.65 4.05
C PRO A 57 10.14 0.89 5.06
N PHE A 58 9.24 0.02 4.58
CA PHE A 58 8.47 -0.82 5.46
C PHE A 58 9.43 -1.79 6.16
N LYS A 59 9.50 -1.71 7.49
CA LYS A 59 10.26 -2.67 8.29
C LYS A 59 9.51 -3.99 8.27
N TRP A 60 10.02 -4.94 7.51
CA TRP A 60 9.45 -6.27 7.44
C TRP A 60 10.30 -7.22 8.28
N THR A 61 9.66 -7.94 9.20
CA THR A 61 10.32 -8.97 10.01
C THR A 61 9.69 -10.31 9.68
N TYR A 62 10.45 -11.18 9.01
CA TYR A 62 10.08 -12.57 8.83
C TYR A 62 10.47 -13.35 10.08
N GLN A 63 9.48 -13.72 10.89
CA GLN A 63 9.68 -14.59 12.07
C GLN A 63 9.32 -16.07 11.79
N GLY A 64 9.04 -16.42 10.53
CA GLY A 64 8.68 -17.79 10.16
C GLY A 64 9.88 -18.72 10.20
N LYS A 65 9.67 -19.97 10.64
CA LYS A 65 10.60 -21.07 10.33
C LYS A 65 10.53 -21.30 8.82
N ALA A 66 11.67 -21.19 8.14
CA ALA A 66 11.78 -21.62 6.75
C ALA A 66 11.33 -23.09 6.65
N LEU A 67 10.33 -23.36 5.82
CA LEU A 67 9.94 -24.73 5.51
C LEU A 67 11.12 -25.36 4.78
N LYS A 68 11.66 -26.47 5.33
CA LYS A 68 12.68 -27.25 4.63
C LYS A 68 12.03 -27.83 3.38
N GLN A 69 12.68 -27.60 2.24
CA GLN A 69 12.37 -28.30 0.99
C GLN A 69 12.65 -29.79 1.12
#